data_AF-A0A1Y5KHZ1-F1
#
_entry.id   AF-A0A1Y5KHZ1-F1
#
_cell.length_a   1.000
_cell.length_b   1.000
_cell.length_c   1.000
_cell.angle_alpha   90.00
_cell.angle_beta   90.00
_cell.angle_gamma   90.00
#
_symmetry.space_group_name_H-M   'P 1'
#
loop_
_entity.id
_entity.type
_entity.pdbx_description
1 polymer ?
#
loop_
_entity_poly.entity_id
_entity_poly.type
_entity_poly.pdbx_seq_one_letter_code
_entity_poly.pdbx_strand_id
1 'polypeptide(L)'
;MRRIKYMMFLIVSMMFVSIVSAGCSGKSSGTPSGEPGGAQVDRVVVSRSIEFARVNDKPYGIFDGKKEIEAFAKAIQTGDKMRGQLDIDFPDYDVVIDQNGKRKQIHLWLDQRSNRGMFTYVSDTGTGYTLTEKSTKELVELIWGIGYDADKAAENGDIVAELSGGVRNAENWLSFVDHVERGELADIQVVYYTKEGDPIFRNLIHNGDSLRLRYDNTHDAYGTPVDRTDFCDGIEAQETEQGTVYTLAGCSDSETGFELVLPGSGGGD
;
A
#
# COMPACT_ATOMS: atom_id res chain seq x y z
N MET A 1 7.83 31.56 21.06
CA MET A 1 9.31 31.53 21.19
C MET A 1 9.74 31.21 22.62
N ARG A 2 10.04 29.94 22.92
CA ARG A 2 10.83 29.53 24.08
C ARG A 2 11.74 28.39 23.65
N ARG A 3 13.05 28.65 23.58
CA ARG A 3 14.09 27.67 23.25
C ARG A 3 14.46 26.93 24.55
N ILE A 4 14.31 25.61 24.57
CA ILE A 4 14.84 24.77 25.65
C ILE A 4 16.19 24.23 25.18
N LYS A 5 17.22 24.48 25.99
CA LYS A 5 18.63 24.20 25.72
C LYS A 5 18.97 22.74 26.07
N TYR A 6 19.72 22.09 25.19
CA TYR A 6 20.38 20.80 25.42
C TYR A 6 21.32 20.86 26.63
N MET A 7 21.25 19.85 27.50
CA MET A 7 22.22 19.61 28.57
C MET A 7 22.95 18.30 28.30
N MET A 8 24.20 18.47 27.91
CA MET A 8 25.23 17.45 27.67
C MET A 8 25.72 16.92 29.02
N PHE A 9 25.67 15.61 29.26
CA PHE A 9 26.33 14.99 30.41
C PHE A 9 27.38 13.99 29.94
N LEU A 10 28.62 14.31 30.30
CA LEU A 10 29.87 13.63 29.97
C LEU A 10 30.28 12.86 31.24
N ILE A 11 30.34 11.53 31.20
CA ILE A 11 30.95 10.73 32.28
C ILE A 11 32.04 9.85 31.65
N VAL A 12 33.26 10.08 32.12
CA VAL A 12 34.51 9.43 31.72
C VAL A 12 35.01 8.57 32.90
N SER A 13 35.72 7.48 32.55
CA SER A 13 36.62 6.67 33.40
C SER A 13 35.93 5.54 34.20
N MET A 14 36.45 4.32 34.32
CA MET A 14 37.86 3.90 34.35
C MET A 14 37.96 2.37 34.15
N MET A 15 38.99 1.93 33.41
CA MET A 15 39.37 0.52 33.20
C MET A 15 39.66 -0.20 34.53
N PHE A 16 39.20 -1.45 34.65
CA PHE A 16 39.83 -2.45 35.52
C PHE A 16 40.32 -3.63 34.67
N VAL A 17 41.61 -3.92 34.87
CA VAL A 17 42.43 -4.91 34.18
C VAL A 17 42.18 -6.32 34.72
N SER A 18 42.33 -7.27 33.79
CA SER A 18 42.12 -8.71 33.75
C SER A 18 42.60 -9.56 34.94
N ILE A 19 41.87 -10.65 35.19
CA ILE A 19 42.46 -11.93 35.59
C ILE A 19 41.97 -13.01 34.61
N VAL A 20 42.93 -13.67 33.97
CA VAL A 20 42.75 -14.86 33.14
C VAL A 20 42.91 -16.08 34.04
N SER A 21 41.99 -17.04 33.96
CA SER A 21 42.28 -18.45 34.23
C SER A 21 41.39 -19.35 33.38
N ALA A 22 42.04 -20.32 32.75
CA ALA A 22 41.53 -21.22 31.72
C ALA A 22 40.81 -22.47 32.26
N GLY A 23 40.05 -23.13 31.37
CA GLY A 23 39.62 -24.54 31.45
C GLY A 23 38.12 -24.71 31.73
N CYS A 24 37.31 -25.48 31.01
CA CYS A 24 37.57 -26.54 30.02
C CYS A 24 36.38 -26.75 29.06
N SER A 25 36.75 -27.27 27.88
CA SER A 25 36.01 -28.02 26.84
C SER A 25 34.55 -28.44 27.07
N GLY A 26 33.73 -28.13 26.07
CA GLY A 26 32.46 -28.79 25.78
C GLY A 26 32.02 -28.64 24.31
N LYS A 27 32.57 -29.49 23.44
CA LYS A 27 32.10 -29.92 22.09
C LYS A 27 31.58 -28.88 21.08
N SER A 28 32.33 -28.76 19.98
CA SER A 28 31.81 -28.46 18.65
C SER A 28 30.82 -29.54 18.17
N SER A 29 29.68 -29.13 17.62
CA SER A 29 29.18 -29.54 16.29
C SER A 29 27.66 -29.33 16.22
N GLY A 30 27.20 -28.55 15.24
CA GLY A 30 25.80 -28.58 14.80
C GLY A 30 25.14 -27.23 14.66
N THR A 31 25.55 -26.48 13.63
CA THR A 31 24.63 -25.59 12.91
C THR A 31 23.46 -26.42 12.39
N PRO A 32 22.19 -26.11 12.70
CA PRO A 32 21.09 -26.45 11.81
C PRO A 32 20.96 -25.28 10.84
N SER A 33 21.77 -25.36 9.78
CA SER A 33 21.44 -24.77 8.50
C SER A 33 20.27 -25.57 7.96
N GLY A 34 19.17 -24.89 7.66
CA GLY A 34 18.02 -25.49 7.00
C GLY A 34 16.71 -24.98 7.60
N GLU A 35 16.33 -23.75 7.26
CA GLU A 35 14.90 -23.55 7.03
C GLU A 35 14.47 -24.60 5.99
N PRO A 36 13.40 -25.37 6.24
CA PRO A 36 12.89 -26.26 5.23
C PRO A 36 12.43 -25.38 4.08
N GLY A 37 13.02 -25.57 2.90
CA GLY A 37 12.52 -25.04 1.66
C GLY A 37 11.09 -25.53 1.48
N GLY A 38 10.13 -24.73 1.97
CA GLY A 38 8.75 -24.85 1.60
C GLY A 38 8.70 -24.79 0.08
N ALA A 39 8.05 -25.75 -0.55
CA ALA A 39 7.88 -25.74 -2.00
C ALA A 39 7.39 -24.34 -2.40
N GLN A 40 8.20 -23.63 -3.18
CA GLN A 40 7.83 -22.30 -3.65
C GLN A 40 6.59 -22.47 -4.52
N VAL A 41 5.45 -22.00 -4.02
CA VAL A 41 4.16 -22.14 -4.70
C VAL A 41 4.09 -21.09 -5.80
N ASP A 42 3.87 -21.55 -7.02
CA ASP A 42 3.64 -20.65 -8.15
C ASP A 42 2.35 -19.86 -7.92
N ARG A 43 2.43 -18.54 -7.98
CA ARG A 43 1.29 -17.62 -7.79
C ARG A 43 1.59 -16.23 -8.31
N VAL A 44 0.54 -15.46 -8.53
CA VAL A 44 0.60 -14.01 -8.72
C VAL A 44 -0.14 -13.33 -7.60
N VAL A 45 0.48 -12.32 -6.99
CA VAL A 45 -0.16 -11.40 -6.06
C VAL A 45 -0.24 -10.04 -6.74
N VAL A 46 -1.44 -9.47 -6.79
CA VAL A 46 -1.69 -8.11 -7.26
C VAL A 46 -2.09 -7.29 -6.05
N SER A 47 -1.48 -6.12 -5.88
CA SER A 47 -1.81 -5.13 -4.85
C SER A 47 -2.06 -3.78 -5.53
N ARG A 48 -2.91 -2.93 -4.96
CA ARG A 48 -3.01 -1.53 -5.42
C ARG A 48 -1.73 -0.79 -5.01
N SER A 49 -1.10 -0.05 -5.93
CA SER A 49 0.17 0.59 -5.64
C SER A 49 -0.02 1.89 -4.84
N ILE A 50 0.82 2.07 -3.83
CA ILE A 50 0.80 3.25 -2.93
C ILE A 50 2.02 4.15 -3.15
N GLU A 51 3.14 3.57 -3.60
CA GLU A 51 4.40 4.27 -3.82
C GLU A 51 5.30 3.54 -4.83
N PHE A 52 6.35 4.25 -5.29
CA PHE A 52 7.36 3.66 -6.17
C PHE A 52 8.40 2.84 -5.39
N ALA A 53 9.07 1.93 -6.09
CA ALA A 53 10.23 1.15 -5.65
C ALA A 53 9.97 0.14 -4.52
N ARG A 54 8.73 0.00 -4.05
CA ARG A 54 8.30 -1.05 -3.12
C ARG A 54 6.98 -1.64 -3.57
N VAL A 55 6.74 -2.88 -3.17
CA VAL A 55 5.47 -3.56 -3.40
C VAL A 55 4.60 -3.37 -2.18
N ASN A 56 3.35 -2.95 -2.37
CA ASN A 56 2.34 -2.99 -1.32
C ASN A 56 2.05 -4.46 -0.90
N ASP A 57 2.19 -4.75 0.38
CA ASP A 57 2.03 -6.09 0.95
C ASP A 57 0.56 -6.48 1.20
N LYS A 58 -0.39 -5.55 1.05
CA LYS A 58 -1.83 -5.78 1.17
C LYS A 58 -2.40 -6.28 -0.17
N PRO A 59 -2.69 -7.59 -0.29
CA PRO A 59 -3.08 -8.18 -1.57
C PRO A 59 -4.47 -7.69 -1.99
N TYR A 60 -4.55 -7.05 -3.14
CA TYR A 60 -5.81 -6.77 -3.81
C TYR A 60 -6.41 -8.06 -4.38
N GLY A 61 -5.59 -8.93 -4.97
CA GLY A 61 -6.01 -10.27 -5.42
C GLY A 61 -4.85 -11.23 -5.54
N ILE A 62 -5.17 -12.53 -5.52
CA ILE A 62 -4.21 -13.62 -5.60
C ILE A 62 -4.69 -14.60 -6.69
N PHE A 63 -3.79 -14.96 -7.60
CA PHE A 63 -4.02 -15.95 -8.64
C PHE A 63 -3.04 -17.12 -8.47
N ASP A 64 -3.56 -18.31 -8.23
CA ASP A 64 -2.81 -19.57 -8.15
C ASP A 64 -3.09 -20.51 -9.34
N GLY A 65 -4.03 -20.12 -10.20
CA GLY A 65 -4.37 -20.83 -11.43
C GLY A 65 -3.27 -20.72 -12.49
N LYS A 66 -2.96 -21.85 -13.13
CA LYS A 66 -1.90 -21.94 -14.13
C LYS A 66 -2.10 -20.96 -15.30
N LYS A 67 -3.33 -20.77 -15.77
CA LYS A 67 -3.62 -19.92 -16.95
C LYS A 67 -3.37 -18.45 -16.63
N GLU A 68 -3.81 -18.03 -15.45
CA GLU A 68 -3.69 -16.69 -14.92
C GLU A 68 -2.21 -16.35 -14.71
N ILE A 69 -1.45 -17.24 -14.06
CA ILE A 69 0.00 -17.08 -13.87
C ILE A 69 0.71 -16.99 -15.24
N GLU A 70 0.35 -17.83 -16.21
CA GLU A 70 0.90 -17.78 -17.57
C GLU A 70 0.57 -16.46 -18.29
N ALA A 71 -0.62 -15.88 -18.08
CA ALA A 71 -1.01 -14.60 -18.65
C ALA A 71 -0.10 -13.46 -18.16
N PHE A 72 0.11 -13.34 -16.84
CA PHE A 72 1.04 -12.36 -16.25
C PHE A 72 2.48 -12.58 -16.73
N ALA A 73 2.96 -13.82 -16.73
CA ALA A 73 4.31 -14.14 -17.17
C ALA A 73 4.54 -13.77 -18.63
N LYS A 74 3.57 -14.04 -19.50
CA LYS A 74 3.59 -13.72 -20.93
C LYS A 74 3.54 -12.21 -21.17
N ALA A 75 2.72 -11.48 -20.43
CA ALA A 75 2.62 -10.02 -20.52
C ALA A 75 3.98 -9.35 -20.35
N ILE A 76 4.76 -9.78 -19.35
CA ILE A 76 6.12 -9.29 -19.11
C ILE A 76 7.09 -9.77 -20.19
N GLN A 77 7.02 -11.04 -20.60
CA GLN A 77 7.94 -11.61 -21.58
C GLN A 77 7.82 -10.93 -22.96
N THR A 78 6.60 -10.54 -23.34
CA THR A 78 6.31 -9.92 -24.64
C THR A 78 6.35 -8.40 -24.61
N GLY A 79 6.68 -7.80 -23.47
CA GLY A 79 6.74 -6.35 -23.31
C GLY A 79 7.88 -5.72 -24.11
N ASP A 80 7.58 -4.66 -24.84
CA ASP A 80 8.57 -3.92 -25.62
C ASP A 80 9.21 -2.81 -24.77
N LYS A 81 10.54 -2.83 -24.65
CA LYS A 81 11.29 -1.81 -23.91
C LYS A 81 11.09 -0.42 -24.53
N MET A 82 10.68 0.54 -23.71
CA MET A 82 10.52 1.94 -24.11
C MET A 82 11.89 2.59 -24.34
N ARG A 83 11.93 3.52 -25.31
CA ARG A 83 13.12 4.35 -25.56
C ARG A 83 12.95 5.70 -24.87
N GLY A 84 14.01 6.15 -24.18
CA GLY A 84 14.00 7.41 -23.45
C GLY A 84 13.84 7.21 -21.94
N GLN A 85 13.94 8.31 -21.20
CA GLN A 85 13.61 8.34 -19.78
C GLN A 85 12.11 8.43 -19.60
N LEU A 86 11.62 7.78 -18.55
CA LEU A 86 10.20 7.64 -18.26
C LEU A 86 9.80 8.74 -17.26
N ASP A 87 8.90 9.63 -17.67
CA ASP A 87 8.24 10.62 -16.81
C ASP A 87 6.77 10.22 -16.74
N ILE A 88 6.40 9.52 -15.67
CA ILE A 88 5.10 8.88 -15.52
C ILE A 88 4.56 9.07 -14.10
N ASP A 89 3.24 9.02 -14.01
CA ASP A 89 2.51 9.06 -12.75
C ASP A 89 2.65 7.76 -11.95
N PHE A 90 2.10 7.73 -10.73
CA PHE A 90 2.10 6.57 -9.85
C PHE A 90 1.47 5.33 -10.52
N PRO A 91 1.99 4.13 -10.21
CA PRO A 91 1.40 2.91 -10.75
C PRO A 91 0.01 2.65 -10.19
N ASP A 92 -0.78 1.90 -10.95
CA ASP A 92 -2.10 1.43 -10.50
C ASP A 92 -1.93 0.22 -9.58
N TYR A 93 -1.04 -0.69 -9.95
CA TYR A 93 -0.82 -1.95 -9.26
C TYR A 93 0.65 -2.28 -9.06
N ASP A 94 0.92 -3.01 -7.99
CA ASP A 94 2.14 -3.78 -7.83
C ASP A 94 1.82 -5.25 -8.08
N VAL A 95 2.67 -5.94 -8.84
CA VAL A 95 2.48 -7.35 -9.17
C VAL A 95 3.71 -8.15 -8.81
N VAL A 96 3.51 -9.17 -7.96
CA VAL A 96 4.52 -10.16 -7.60
C VAL A 96 4.18 -11.47 -8.27
N ILE A 97 5.10 -11.98 -9.09
CA ILE A 97 4.95 -13.26 -9.80
C ILE A 97 6.01 -14.20 -9.25
N ASP A 98 5.58 -15.19 -8.50
CA ASP A 98 6.39 -16.35 -8.12
C ASP A 98 6.08 -17.47 -9.12
N GLN A 99 7.04 -17.84 -9.96
CA GLN A 99 6.84 -18.89 -10.97
C GLN A 99 8.15 -19.66 -11.23
N ASN A 100 8.10 -20.99 -11.19
CA ASN A 100 9.25 -21.87 -11.45
C ASN A 100 10.48 -21.52 -10.60
N GLY A 101 10.27 -21.19 -9.33
CA GLY A 101 11.34 -20.80 -8.40
C GLY A 101 11.92 -19.41 -8.62
N LYS A 102 11.32 -18.59 -9.51
CA LYS A 102 11.75 -17.22 -9.79
C LYS A 102 10.70 -16.24 -9.33
N ARG A 103 11.14 -15.19 -8.63
CA ARG A 103 10.31 -14.06 -8.24
C ARG A 103 10.56 -12.88 -9.17
N LYS A 104 9.48 -12.30 -9.72
CA LYS A 104 9.49 -11.02 -10.43
C LYS A 104 8.56 -10.06 -9.71
N GLN A 105 8.95 -8.79 -9.64
CA GLN A 105 8.16 -7.72 -9.04
C GLN A 105 8.10 -6.57 -10.04
N ILE A 106 6.90 -6.12 -10.36
CA ILE A 106 6.68 -5.01 -11.30
C ILE A 106 5.73 -3.98 -10.71
N HIS A 107 5.92 -2.72 -11.12
CA HIS A 107 4.88 -1.72 -11.08
C HIS A 107 4.13 -1.75 -12.40
N LEU A 108 2.81 -1.66 -12.36
CA LEU A 108 1.93 -1.87 -13.49
C LEU A 108 0.93 -0.72 -13.61
N TRP A 109 0.87 -0.13 -14.81
CA TRP A 109 -0.14 0.85 -15.20
C TRP A 109 -1.09 0.22 -16.20
N LEU A 110 -2.38 0.27 -15.89
CA LEU A 110 -3.49 -0.25 -16.67
C LEU A 110 -4.62 0.79 -16.71
N ASP A 111 -4.44 1.82 -17.52
CA ASP A 111 -5.51 2.77 -17.80
C ASP A 111 -6.62 2.11 -18.61
N GLN A 112 -7.83 2.14 -18.06
CA GLN A 112 -9.07 1.66 -18.68
C GLN A 112 -9.34 2.27 -20.06
N ARG A 113 -8.89 3.50 -20.26
CA ARG A 113 -9.10 4.28 -21.47
C ARG A 113 -8.03 4.02 -22.53
N SER A 114 -6.98 3.29 -22.16
CA SER A 114 -5.87 2.94 -23.04
C SER A 114 -5.97 1.47 -23.45
N ASN A 115 -5.63 1.19 -24.70
CA ASN A 115 -5.44 -0.19 -25.16
C ASN A 115 -4.01 -0.71 -24.91
N ARG A 116 -3.12 0.12 -24.33
CA ARG A 116 -1.74 -0.24 -24.01
C ARG A 116 -1.43 0.11 -22.57
N GLY A 117 -1.27 -0.92 -21.75
CA GLY A 117 -0.68 -0.81 -20.43
C GLY A 117 0.85 -0.75 -20.52
N MET A 118 1.46 -0.51 -19.37
CA MET A 118 2.91 -0.46 -19.25
C MET A 118 3.35 -0.98 -17.88
N PHE A 119 4.59 -1.38 -17.79
CA PHE A 119 5.18 -1.79 -16.52
C PHE A 119 6.63 -1.36 -16.40
N THR A 120 7.12 -1.32 -15.17
CA THR A 120 8.55 -1.24 -14.82
C THR A 120 8.87 -2.39 -13.88
N TYR A 121 10.14 -2.77 -13.77
CA TYR A 121 10.55 -3.65 -12.67
C TYR A 121 10.71 -2.81 -11.40
N VAL A 122 10.28 -3.33 -10.25
CA VAL A 122 10.48 -2.64 -8.96
C VAL A 122 11.97 -2.39 -8.69
N SER A 123 12.85 -3.28 -9.16
CA SER A 123 14.30 -3.14 -9.06
C SER A 123 14.94 -2.17 -10.06
N ASP A 124 14.20 -1.73 -11.09
CA ASP A 124 14.66 -0.81 -12.14
C ASP A 124 13.48 0.03 -12.65
N THR A 125 13.07 0.99 -11.84
CA THR A 125 11.94 1.88 -12.14
C THR A 125 12.23 2.88 -13.27
N GLY A 126 13.50 3.07 -13.64
CA GLY A 126 13.92 3.94 -14.74
C GLY A 126 13.71 3.33 -16.12
N THR A 127 13.44 2.02 -16.21
CA THR A 127 13.18 1.33 -17.48
C THR A 127 11.72 0.89 -17.60
N GLY A 128 10.98 1.57 -18.48
CA GLY A 128 9.61 1.20 -18.85
C GLY A 128 9.52 0.17 -19.98
N TYR A 129 8.46 -0.62 -19.95
CA TYR A 129 8.08 -1.57 -20.98
C TYR A 129 6.60 -1.38 -21.32
N THR A 130 6.27 -1.35 -22.61
CA THR A 130 4.86 -1.35 -23.04
C THR A 130 4.34 -2.78 -23.14
N LEU A 131 3.12 -2.99 -22.67
CA LEU A 131 2.40 -4.24 -22.90
C LEU A 131 1.86 -4.30 -24.33
N THR A 132 1.66 -5.52 -24.83
CA THR A 132 0.87 -5.73 -26.04
C THR A 132 -0.60 -5.43 -25.76
N GLU A 133 -1.40 -5.06 -26.76
CA GLU A 133 -2.83 -4.81 -26.59
C GLU A 133 -3.56 -6.06 -26.06
N LYS A 134 -3.17 -7.24 -26.56
CA LYS A 134 -3.72 -8.52 -26.11
C LYS A 134 -3.44 -8.77 -24.63
N SER A 135 -2.19 -8.60 -24.21
CA SER A 135 -1.81 -8.77 -22.80
C SER A 135 -2.47 -7.72 -21.91
N THR A 136 -2.55 -6.46 -22.36
CA THR A 136 -3.24 -5.39 -21.62
C THR A 136 -4.69 -5.78 -21.34
N LYS A 137 -5.43 -6.19 -22.38
CA LYS A 137 -6.83 -6.63 -22.22
C LYS A 137 -6.97 -7.81 -21.27
N GLU A 138 -6.10 -8.82 -21.39
CA GLU A 138 -6.12 -10.02 -20.53
C GLU A 138 -5.85 -9.66 -19.06
N LEU A 139 -4.90 -8.77 -18.79
CA LEU A 139 -4.63 -8.32 -17.41
C LEU A 139 -5.75 -7.45 -16.84
N VAL A 140 -6.37 -6.59 -17.65
CA VAL A 140 -7.55 -5.81 -17.26
C VAL A 140 -8.70 -6.73 -16.85
N GLU A 141 -9.03 -7.72 -17.68
CA GLU A 141 -10.09 -8.69 -17.38
C GLU A 141 -9.81 -9.48 -16.09
N LEU A 142 -8.56 -9.90 -15.87
CA LEU A 142 -8.17 -10.62 -14.66
C LEU A 142 -8.28 -9.73 -13.41
N ILE A 143 -7.72 -8.52 -13.46
CA ILE A 143 -7.62 -7.65 -12.28
C ILE A 143 -8.97 -7.03 -11.92
N TRP A 144 -9.79 -6.65 -12.90
CA TRP A 144 -11.13 -6.12 -12.58
C TRP A 144 -12.15 -7.21 -12.28
N GLY A 145 -11.84 -8.46 -12.63
CA GLY A 145 -12.58 -9.63 -12.14
C GLY A 145 -12.36 -9.91 -10.65
N ILE A 146 -11.45 -9.19 -9.98
CA ILE A 146 -11.19 -9.34 -8.55
C ILE A 146 -12.33 -8.67 -7.77
N GLY A 147 -13.08 -9.45 -7.01
CA GLY A 147 -13.94 -8.93 -5.95
C GLY A 147 -13.09 -8.35 -4.81
N TYR A 148 -13.43 -7.13 -4.38
CA TYR A 148 -12.82 -6.46 -3.23
C TYR A 148 -13.88 -5.87 -2.31
N ASP A 149 -14.69 -6.76 -1.73
CA ASP A 149 -15.75 -6.41 -0.80
C ASP A 149 -15.23 -5.92 0.56
N ALA A 150 -16.16 -5.44 1.38
CA ALA A 150 -15.89 -4.87 2.69
C ALA A 150 -15.19 -5.85 3.65
N ASP A 151 -15.46 -7.16 3.53
CA ASP A 151 -14.85 -8.17 4.38
C ASP A 151 -13.38 -8.33 4.04
N LYS A 152 -13.07 -8.49 2.75
CA LYS A 152 -11.69 -8.59 2.27
C LYS A 152 -10.88 -7.31 2.54
N ALA A 153 -11.48 -6.14 2.34
CA ALA A 153 -10.84 -4.87 2.67
C ALA A 153 -10.48 -4.80 4.17
N ALA A 154 -11.42 -5.17 5.04
CA ALA A 154 -11.17 -5.18 6.47
C ALA A 154 -10.13 -6.23 6.90
N GLU A 155 -10.11 -7.42 6.28
CA GLU A 155 -9.07 -8.44 6.50
C GLU A 155 -7.68 -7.94 6.11
N ASN A 156 -7.59 -7.09 5.09
CA ASN A 156 -6.35 -6.42 4.68
C ASN A 156 -5.95 -5.24 5.58
N GLY A 157 -6.72 -4.96 6.63
CA GLY A 157 -6.46 -3.86 7.55
C GLY A 157 -6.85 -2.49 7.00
N ASP A 158 -7.63 -2.43 5.90
CA ASP A 158 -8.16 -1.18 5.37
C ASP A 158 -9.21 -0.60 6.32
N ILE A 159 -9.35 0.72 6.34
CA ILE A 159 -10.43 1.39 7.05
C ILE A 159 -11.67 1.29 6.17
N VAL A 160 -12.70 0.58 6.62
CA VAL A 160 -13.90 0.36 5.82
C VAL A 160 -15.04 1.24 6.31
N ALA A 161 -15.44 2.20 5.49
CA ALA A 161 -16.61 3.04 5.74
C ALA A 161 -17.87 2.32 5.24
N GLU A 162 -18.70 1.84 6.16
CA GLU A 162 -19.91 1.11 5.82
C GLU A 162 -21.05 2.04 5.42
N LEU A 163 -21.90 1.58 4.50
CA LEU A 163 -23.13 2.29 4.12
C LEU A 163 -24.10 2.48 5.29
N SER A 164 -23.97 1.66 6.34
CA SER A 164 -24.72 1.74 7.60
C SER A 164 -24.31 2.93 8.49
N GLY A 165 -23.19 3.59 8.17
CA GLY A 165 -22.56 4.62 8.99
C GLY A 165 -21.52 4.08 10.00
N GLY A 166 -21.27 2.78 10.02
CA GLY A 166 -20.19 2.17 10.80
C GLY A 166 -18.81 2.31 10.13
N VAL A 167 -17.75 2.15 10.91
CA VAL A 167 -16.37 2.08 10.41
C VAL A 167 -15.67 0.87 11.02
N ARG A 168 -15.12 -0.02 10.17
CA ARG A 168 -14.26 -1.14 10.60
C ARG A 168 -12.80 -0.69 10.58
N ASN A 169 -11.99 -1.31 11.45
CA ASN A 169 -10.58 -0.98 11.66
C ASN A 169 -10.33 0.50 12.02
N ALA A 170 -11.23 1.09 12.81
CA ALA A 170 -11.14 2.49 13.24
C ALA A 170 -9.87 2.77 14.05
N GLU A 171 -9.32 1.78 14.73
CA GLU A 171 -8.03 1.86 15.42
C GLU A 171 -6.86 2.14 14.46
N ASN A 172 -6.90 1.63 13.23
CA ASN A 172 -5.87 1.92 12.22
C ASN A 172 -5.97 3.38 11.76
N TRP A 173 -7.20 3.93 11.65
CA TRP A 173 -7.41 5.35 11.39
C TRP A 173 -6.80 6.21 12.52
N LEU A 174 -7.12 5.89 13.77
CA LEU A 174 -6.64 6.66 14.92
C LEU A 174 -5.11 6.62 15.05
N SER A 175 -4.50 5.45 14.79
CA SER A 175 -3.04 5.32 14.75
C SER A 175 -2.42 6.15 13.64
N PHE A 176 -3.07 6.21 12.46
CA PHE A 176 -2.62 7.04 11.36
C PHE A 176 -2.66 8.54 11.70
N VAL A 177 -3.76 9.02 12.29
CA VAL A 177 -3.89 10.41 12.73
C VAL A 177 -2.78 10.79 13.72
N ASP A 178 -2.51 9.93 14.73
CA ASP A 178 -1.42 10.16 15.69
C ASP A 178 -0.04 10.21 15.01
N HIS A 179 0.21 9.38 13.99
CA HIS A 179 1.46 9.44 13.24
C HIS A 179 1.59 10.74 12.44
N VAL A 180 0.51 11.21 11.81
CA VAL A 180 0.47 12.49 11.10
C VAL A 180 0.78 13.64 12.05
N GLU A 181 0.15 13.67 13.22
CA GLU A 181 0.41 14.70 14.25
C GLU A 181 1.86 14.70 14.76
N ARG A 182 2.50 13.53 14.81
CA ARG A 182 3.90 13.37 15.21
C ARG A 182 4.91 13.65 14.10
N GLY A 183 4.47 13.93 12.88
CA GLY A 183 5.39 14.13 11.75
C GLY A 183 6.01 12.82 11.24
N GLU A 184 5.36 11.67 11.48
CA GLU A 184 5.90 10.35 11.18
C GLU A 184 5.40 9.82 9.84
N LEU A 185 6.23 9.00 9.19
CA LEU A 185 5.83 8.33 7.96
C LEU A 185 4.68 7.36 8.26
N ALA A 186 3.59 7.47 7.51
CA ALA A 186 2.45 6.58 7.65
C ALA A 186 1.62 6.55 6.36
N ASP A 187 0.94 5.43 6.13
CA ASP A 187 0.00 5.27 5.04
C ASP A 187 -1.19 4.41 5.46
N ILE A 188 -2.35 4.73 4.88
CA ILE A 188 -3.57 3.95 5.04
C ILE A 188 -4.37 3.92 3.73
N GLN A 189 -5.28 2.95 3.64
CA GLN A 189 -6.32 2.91 2.63
C GLN A 189 -7.68 2.96 3.34
N VAL A 190 -8.47 3.98 3.01
CA VAL A 190 -9.88 4.05 3.37
C VAL A 190 -10.70 3.59 2.17
N VAL A 191 -11.63 2.67 2.38
CA VAL A 191 -12.48 2.11 1.32
C VAL A 191 -13.93 2.46 1.63
N TYR A 192 -14.57 3.11 0.66
CA TYR A 192 -16.00 3.34 0.61
C TYR A 192 -16.60 2.39 -0.42
N TYR A 193 -17.91 2.19 -0.36
CA TYR A 193 -18.63 1.35 -1.31
C TYR A 193 -19.78 2.10 -1.94
N THR A 194 -20.02 1.85 -3.23
CA THR A 194 -21.27 2.24 -3.88
C THR A 194 -22.44 1.42 -3.32
N LYS A 195 -23.68 1.77 -3.68
CA LYS A 195 -24.85 0.98 -3.27
C LYS A 195 -24.85 -0.41 -3.91
N GLU A 196 -24.21 -0.53 -5.06
CA GLU A 196 -24.01 -1.73 -5.85
C GLU A 196 -22.88 -2.61 -5.28
N GLY A 197 -22.04 -2.06 -4.39
CA GLY A 197 -20.95 -2.77 -3.71
C GLY A 197 -19.58 -2.59 -4.37
N ASP A 198 -19.43 -1.64 -5.29
CA ASP A 198 -18.15 -1.37 -5.93
C ASP A 198 -17.26 -0.50 -5.02
N PRO A 199 -15.97 -0.83 -4.88
CA PRO A 199 -15.07 -0.11 -3.99
C PRO A 199 -14.63 1.24 -4.57
N ILE A 200 -14.60 2.25 -3.70
CA ILE A 200 -14.00 3.56 -3.95
C ILE A 200 -12.88 3.74 -2.94
N PHE A 201 -11.67 3.92 -3.45
CA PHE A 201 -10.47 3.96 -2.63
C PHE A 201 -10.01 5.38 -2.34
N ARG A 202 -9.57 5.61 -1.11
CA ARG A 202 -8.92 6.84 -0.66
C ARG A 202 -7.63 6.47 0.07
N ASN A 203 -6.50 6.55 -0.62
CA ASN A 203 -5.20 6.28 -0.05
C ASN A 203 -4.63 7.58 0.53
N LEU A 204 -4.27 7.56 1.81
CA LEU A 204 -3.66 8.69 2.50
C LEU A 204 -2.24 8.33 2.88
N ILE A 205 -1.29 9.18 2.51
CA ILE A 205 0.14 8.93 2.67
C ILE A 205 0.80 10.18 3.23
N HIS A 206 1.40 10.05 4.40
CA HIS A 206 2.13 11.11 5.07
C HIS A 206 3.64 10.87 4.96
N ASN A 207 4.35 11.85 4.44
CA ASN A 207 5.80 11.75 4.19
C ASN A 207 6.66 12.44 5.27
N GLY A 208 6.04 12.83 6.39
CA GLY A 208 6.67 13.57 7.49
C GLY A 208 6.39 15.07 7.46
N ASP A 209 6.10 15.62 6.28
CA ASP A 209 5.84 17.06 6.08
C ASP A 209 4.47 17.35 5.45
N SER A 210 4.00 16.51 4.52
CA SER A 210 2.74 16.71 3.81
C SER A 210 1.92 15.42 3.68
N LEU A 211 0.60 15.60 3.58
CA LEU A 211 -0.37 14.54 3.42
C LEU A 211 -0.84 14.47 1.97
N ARG A 212 -0.65 13.32 1.32
CA ARG A 212 -1.15 13.07 -0.03
C ARG A 212 -2.39 12.20 0.03
N LEU A 213 -3.45 12.62 -0.67
CA LEU A 213 -4.64 11.83 -0.94
C LEU A 213 -4.62 11.34 -2.39
N ARG A 214 -4.80 10.04 -2.62
CA ARG A 214 -5.22 9.49 -3.92
C ARG A 214 -6.67 9.04 -3.82
N TYR A 215 -7.53 9.62 -4.65
CA TYR A 215 -8.91 9.17 -4.84
C TYR A 215 -8.98 8.32 -6.10
N ASP A 216 -9.51 7.11 -6.00
CA ASP A 216 -9.67 6.18 -7.12
C ASP A 216 -11.03 5.49 -7.04
N ASN A 217 -11.92 5.79 -7.98
CA ASN A 217 -13.19 5.07 -8.20
C ASN A 217 -13.20 4.29 -9.52
N THR A 218 -12.03 3.95 -10.09
CA THR A 218 -11.96 3.25 -11.37
C THR A 218 -12.60 1.86 -11.33
N HIS A 219 -12.81 1.29 -10.13
CA HIS A 219 -13.52 0.02 -9.93
C HIS A 219 -15.03 0.17 -9.71
N ASP A 220 -15.56 1.40 -9.73
CA ASP A 220 -17.01 1.65 -9.81
C ASP A 220 -17.47 1.43 -11.26
N ALA A 221 -18.23 0.36 -11.48
CA ALA A 221 -18.65 -0.06 -12.81
C ALA A 221 -19.64 0.92 -13.47
N TYR A 222 -20.31 1.76 -12.67
CA TYR A 222 -21.35 2.70 -13.12
C TYR A 222 -20.94 4.17 -13.02
N GLY A 223 -19.88 4.46 -12.27
CA GLY A 223 -19.29 5.78 -12.14
C GLY A 223 -18.50 6.21 -13.38
N THR A 224 -18.22 7.52 -13.47
CA THR A 224 -17.15 7.99 -14.37
C THR A 224 -15.81 7.67 -13.71
N PRO A 225 -14.90 6.92 -14.35
CA PRO A 225 -13.61 6.58 -13.77
C PRO A 225 -12.77 7.83 -13.54
N VAL A 226 -12.36 8.02 -12.29
CA VAL A 226 -11.50 9.09 -11.82
C VAL A 226 -10.44 8.49 -10.92
N ASP A 227 -9.20 8.77 -11.27
CA ASP A 227 -8.03 8.58 -10.41
C ASP A 227 -7.31 9.92 -10.35
N ARG A 228 -7.23 10.49 -9.14
CA ARG A 228 -6.64 11.81 -8.93
C ARG A 228 -5.89 11.87 -7.62
N THR A 229 -4.89 12.73 -7.59
CA THR A 229 -4.08 13.01 -6.42
C THR A 229 -4.28 14.45 -5.96
N ASP A 230 -4.31 14.64 -4.65
CA ASP A 230 -4.30 15.94 -4.00
C ASP A 230 -3.28 15.96 -2.85
N PHE A 231 -2.83 17.16 -2.48
CA PHE A 231 -1.88 17.41 -1.42
C PHE A 231 -2.48 18.35 -0.40
N CYS A 232 -2.50 17.91 0.85
CA CYS A 232 -3.10 18.58 1.99
C CYS A 232 -2.05 18.79 3.08
N ASP A 233 -2.30 19.78 3.94
CA ASP A 233 -1.41 20.14 5.05
C ASP A 233 -1.63 19.23 6.27
N GLY A 234 -2.81 18.65 6.43
CA GLY A 234 -3.10 17.78 7.56
C GLY A 234 -4.55 17.30 7.65
N ILE A 235 -4.91 16.85 8.86
CA ILE A 235 -6.22 16.29 9.20
C ILE A 235 -6.85 17.16 10.29
N GLU A 236 -8.13 17.49 10.14
CA GLU A 236 -8.93 18.15 11.15
C GLU A 236 -9.96 17.19 11.72
N ALA A 237 -10.28 17.35 13.01
CA ALA A 237 -11.28 16.56 13.71
C ALA A 237 -12.31 17.49 14.36
N GLN A 238 -13.59 17.16 14.20
CA GLN A 238 -14.71 17.88 14.79
C GLN A 238 -15.66 16.92 15.50
N GLU A 239 -15.92 17.17 16.78
CA GLU A 239 -16.94 16.44 17.55
C GLU A 239 -18.36 16.87 17.14
N THR A 240 -19.24 15.89 16.94
CA THR A 240 -20.64 16.06 16.54
C THR A 240 -21.56 15.12 17.33
N GLU A 241 -22.87 15.25 17.17
CA GLU A 241 -23.83 14.30 17.77
C GLU A 241 -23.69 12.89 17.19
N GLN A 242 -23.19 12.76 15.96
CA GLN A 242 -23.00 11.50 15.25
C GLN A 242 -21.66 10.83 15.58
N GLY A 243 -20.75 11.53 16.27
CA GLY A 243 -19.38 11.09 16.56
C GLY A 243 -18.33 12.12 16.14
N THR A 244 -17.10 11.66 15.94
CA THR A 244 -15.99 12.52 15.49
C THR A 244 -15.90 12.49 13.97
N VAL A 245 -16.07 13.66 13.34
CA VAL A 245 -15.91 13.86 11.89
C VAL A 245 -14.48 14.28 11.59
N TYR A 246 -13.83 13.56 10.68
CA TYR A 246 -12.49 13.86 10.21
C TYR A 246 -12.51 14.37 8.77
N THR A 247 -11.82 15.48 8.52
CA THR A 247 -11.67 16.10 7.20
C THR A 247 -10.20 16.36 6.91
N LEU A 248 -9.87 16.64 5.64
CA LEU A 248 -8.52 17.08 5.25
C LEU A 248 -8.46 18.60 5.18
N ALA A 249 -7.36 19.18 5.64
CA ALA A 249 -7.15 20.62 5.71
C ALA A 249 -6.00 21.07 4.81
N GLY A 250 -6.10 22.30 4.30
CA GLY A 250 -5.04 22.90 3.47
C GLY A 250 -4.83 22.19 2.13
N CYS A 251 -5.86 21.54 1.58
CA CYS A 251 -5.73 20.84 0.32
C CYS A 251 -5.55 21.77 -0.87
N SER A 252 -4.76 21.33 -1.85
CA SER A 252 -4.44 22.11 -3.05
C SER A 252 -5.65 22.24 -3.97
N ASP A 253 -6.47 21.19 -4.05
CA ASP A 253 -7.82 21.27 -4.62
C ASP A 253 -8.84 21.65 -3.54
N SER A 254 -9.73 22.59 -3.83
CA SER A 254 -10.82 22.93 -2.89
C SER A 254 -11.95 21.88 -2.87
N GLU A 255 -11.95 20.94 -3.82
CA GLU A 255 -12.98 19.90 -3.98
C GLU A 255 -12.53 18.49 -3.53
N THR A 256 -11.49 18.38 -2.71
CA THR A 256 -10.92 17.11 -2.22
C THR A 256 -11.96 16.17 -1.59
N GLY A 257 -13.00 16.73 -0.96
CA GLY A 257 -14.23 16.04 -0.58
C GLY A 257 -13.99 14.76 0.24
N PHE A 258 -13.02 14.78 1.17
CA PHE A 258 -12.74 13.68 2.09
C PHE A 258 -13.46 13.92 3.42
N GLU A 259 -14.22 12.93 3.87
CA GLU A 259 -14.88 12.92 5.18
C GLU A 259 -14.95 11.49 5.71
N LEU A 260 -14.49 11.27 6.93
CA LEU A 260 -14.67 10.01 7.66
C LEU A 260 -15.32 10.30 9.01
N VAL A 261 -16.42 9.63 9.31
CA VAL A 261 -17.11 9.76 10.60
C VAL A 261 -16.83 8.53 11.43
N LEU A 262 -16.17 8.71 12.58
CA LEU A 262 -16.06 7.67 13.59
C LEU A 262 -17.22 7.82 14.58
N PRO A 263 -18.17 6.87 14.63
CA PRO A 263 -19.32 6.99 15.51
C PRO A 263 -18.88 7.06 16.96
N GLY A 264 -19.51 7.96 17.73
CA GLY A 264 -19.26 8.08 19.16
C GLY A 264 -19.63 6.79 19.89
N SER A 265 -18.97 6.51 21.00
CA SER A 265 -19.23 5.32 21.83
C SER A 265 -20.61 5.29 22.54
N GLY A 266 -21.58 6.11 22.12
CA GLY A 266 -22.88 6.27 22.76
C GLY A 266 -24.04 6.12 21.78
N GLY A 267 -24.94 5.16 22.06
CA GLY A 267 -26.25 5.08 21.41
C GLY A 267 -26.85 3.69 21.16
N GLY A 268 -26.33 2.63 21.79
CA GLY A 268 -27.06 1.37 21.92
C GLY A 268 -27.92 1.40 23.19
N ASP A 269 -29.11 1.99 23.09
CA ASP A 269 -30.21 1.81 24.07
C ASP A 269 -31.03 0.57 23.70
#